data_AF-A0A534D0T4-F1
#
_entry.id   AF-A0A534D0T4-F1
#
_cell.length_a   1.000
_cell.length_b   1.000
_cell.length_c   1.000
_cell.angle_alpha   90.00
_cell.angle_beta   90.00
_cell.angle_gamma   90.00
#
_symmetry.space_group_name_H-M   'P 1'
#
loop_
_entity.id
_entity.type
_entity.pdbx_description
1 polymer ?
#
loop_
_entity_poly.entity_id
_entity_poly.type
_entity_poly.pdbx_seq_one_letter_code
_entity_poly.pdbx_strand_id
1 'polypeptide(L)'
;MTSLLTITPWPVLSAAILLVLLIAALYLARHTAHQAIHAVTSALARGFRLASHSVAHAEERLAARNREVLLNAGRDAKERMVEREFARIADTTRKDLSNYPDMHRRLSEAIIRIEEDQEKAVEVPPEAPGWAKAVEVIAKLDARNAGADILADIHKSMVKAHAEAMVDYRKASGERHALLRKMMPDWRLIQETLGRVNKSVASVIERSLV
;
A
#
# COMPACT_ATOMS: atom_id res chain seq x y z
N MET A 1 -75.97 58.36 18.86
CA MET A 1 -75.38 58.76 20.16
C MET A 1 -76.21 59.79 20.94
N THR A 2 -77.33 60.28 20.41
CA THR A 2 -78.21 61.28 21.07
C THR A 2 -79.27 60.68 22.02
N SER A 3 -79.55 59.37 21.91
CA SER A 3 -80.59 58.68 22.68
C SER A 3 -80.22 58.35 24.15
N LEU A 4 -78.96 58.52 24.55
CA LEU A 4 -78.51 58.27 25.93
C LEU A 4 -78.71 59.49 26.84
N LEU A 5 -78.88 60.69 26.29
CA LEU A 5 -78.97 61.95 27.05
C LEU A 5 -80.41 62.36 27.40
N THR A 6 -81.41 61.57 27.01
CA THR A 6 -82.85 61.88 27.19
C THR A 6 -83.49 61.18 28.38
N ILE A 7 -82.71 60.64 29.33
CA ILE A 7 -83.24 59.97 30.53
C ILE A 7 -83.94 60.99 31.45
N THR A 8 -83.54 62.27 31.39
CA THR A 8 -84.16 63.38 32.12
C THR A 8 -84.41 64.58 31.18
N PRO A 9 -85.35 65.49 31.49
CA PRO A 9 -85.67 66.66 30.64
C PRO A 9 -84.50 67.66 30.51
N TRP A 10 -83.48 67.52 31.36
CA TRP A 10 -82.32 68.39 31.46
C TRP A 10 -81.10 67.59 30.99
N PRO A 11 -80.56 67.84 29.78
CA PRO A 11 -79.51 67.00 29.18
C PRO A 11 -78.23 66.97 30.00
N VAL A 12 -77.93 68.05 30.74
CA VAL A 12 -76.80 68.16 31.66
C VAL A 12 -76.93 67.19 32.84
N LEU A 13 -78.15 66.99 33.34
CA LEU A 13 -78.41 66.13 34.51
C LEU A 13 -78.33 64.64 34.12
N SER A 14 -78.80 64.29 32.92
CA SER A 14 -78.60 62.96 32.32
C SER A 14 -77.11 62.65 32.12
N ALA A 15 -76.32 63.61 31.65
CA ALA A 15 -74.88 63.46 31.47
C ALA A 15 -74.16 63.26 32.82
N ALA A 16 -74.54 64.02 33.85
CA ALA A 16 -73.98 63.88 35.19
C ALA A 16 -74.28 62.50 35.83
N ILE A 17 -75.52 62.01 35.69
CA ILE A 17 -75.90 60.67 36.19
C ILE A 17 -75.11 59.58 35.47
N LEU A 18 -74.99 59.63 34.14
CA LEU A 18 -74.20 58.67 33.37
C LEU A 18 -72.71 58.72 33.75
N LEU A 19 -72.18 59.91 34.01
CA LEU A 19 -70.80 60.08 34.46
C LEU A 19 -70.57 59.40 35.83
N VAL A 20 -71.48 59.59 36.79
CA VAL A 20 -71.40 58.95 38.10
C VAL A 20 -71.53 57.41 37.98
N LEU A 21 -72.45 56.93 37.15
CA LEU A 21 -72.66 55.49 36.92
C LEU A 21 -71.45 54.86 36.23
N LEU A 22 -70.85 55.56 35.26
CA LEU A 22 -69.60 55.16 34.60
C LEU A 22 -68.44 55.07 35.59
N ILE A 23 -68.28 56.08 36.47
CA ILE A 23 -67.24 56.08 37.50
C ILE A 23 -67.45 54.91 38.47
N ALA A 24 -68.68 54.64 38.90
CA ALA A 24 -68.99 53.51 39.76
C ALA A 24 -68.70 52.16 39.08
N ALA A 25 -69.05 52.01 37.81
CA ALA A 25 -68.75 50.82 37.01
C ALA A 25 -67.23 50.61 36.86
N LEU A 26 -66.48 51.68 36.55
CA LEU A 26 -65.01 51.64 36.47
C LEU A 26 -64.37 51.32 37.83
N TYR A 27 -64.94 51.82 38.92
CA TYR A 27 -64.44 51.54 40.27
C TYR A 27 -64.61 50.07 40.66
N LEU A 28 -65.77 49.47 40.38
CA LEU A 28 -65.97 48.03 40.58
C LEU A 28 -65.08 47.18 39.66
N ALA A 29 -64.92 47.58 38.40
CA ALA A 29 -64.08 46.88 37.43
C ALA A 29 -62.58 47.05 37.69
N ARG A 30 -62.15 48.04 38.48
CA ARG A 30 -60.74 48.30 38.79
C ARG A 30 -60.05 47.04 39.32
N HIS A 31 -60.69 46.35 40.26
CA HIS A 31 -60.06 45.20 40.90
C HIS A 31 -59.89 44.03 39.92
N THR A 32 -60.91 43.71 39.12
CA THR A 32 -60.86 42.65 38.11
C THR A 32 -59.86 42.98 37.01
N ALA A 33 -59.76 44.25 36.59
CA ALA A 33 -58.76 44.69 35.61
C ALA A 33 -57.31 44.51 36.13
N HIS A 34 -57.05 44.87 37.39
CA HIS A 34 -55.72 44.67 37.98
C HIS A 34 -55.38 43.17 38.10
N GLN A 35 -56.34 42.35 38.55
CA GLN A 35 -56.16 40.90 38.62
C GLN A 35 -55.88 40.30 37.23
N ALA A 36 -56.61 40.72 36.20
CA ALA A 36 -56.41 40.26 34.82
C ALA A 36 -55.03 40.64 34.29
N ILE A 37 -54.58 41.88 34.50
CA ILE A 37 -53.24 42.33 34.10
C ILE A 37 -52.16 41.50 34.81
N HIS A 38 -52.26 41.34 36.14
CA HIS A 38 -51.30 40.51 36.88
C HIS A 38 -51.30 39.05 36.44
N ALA A 39 -52.47 38.48 36.15
CA ALA A 39 -52.59 37.11 35.65
C ALA A 39 -51.89 36.97 34.28
N VAL A 40 -52.16 37.87 33.33
CA VAL A 40 -51.54 37.87 32.00
C VAL A 40 -50.03 38.09 32.10
N THR A 41 -49.58 39.10 32.84
CA THR A 41 -48.14 39.38 32.99
C THR A 41 -47.42 38.21 33.67
N SER A 42 -48.02 37.59 34.69
CA SER A 42 -47.41 36.43 35.35
C SER A 42 -47.42 35.16 34.49
N ALA A 43 -48.42 34.98 33.63
CA ALA A 43 -48.46 33.88 32.66
C ALA A 43 -47.36 34.07 31.60
N LEU A 44 -47.22 35.29 31.07
CA LEU A 44 -46.16 35.64 30.12
C LEU A 44 -44.77 35.47 30.74
N ALA A 45 -44.55 35.96 31.97
CA ALA A 45 -43.28 35.79 32.67
C ALA A 45 -42.92 34.31 32.87
N ARG A 46 -43.90 33.47 33.23
CA ARG A 46 -43.70 32.01 33.33
C ARG A 46 -43.43 31.37 31.98
N GLY A 47 -44.15 31.77 30.93
CA GLY A 47 -43.93 31.30 29.57
C GLY A 47 -42.53 31.62 29.05
N PHE A 48 -42.06 32.86 29.23
CA PHE A 48 -40.71 33.25 28.84
C PHE A 48 -39.63 32.53 29.64
N ARG A 49 -39.84 32.27 30.93
CA ARG A 49 -38.91 31.49 31.75
C ARG A 49 -38.81 30.03 31.28
N LEU A 50 -39.93 29.41 30.90
CA LEU A 50 -39.92 28.06 30.32
C LEU A 50 -39.23 28.05 28.95
N ALA A 51 -39.52 29.04 28.11
CA ALA A 51 -38.86 29.19 26.82
C ALA A 51 -37.35 29.35 26.98
N SER A 52 -36.87 30.19 27.92
CA SER A 52 -35.44 30.34 28.17
C SER A 52 -34.78 29.03 28.62
N HIS A 53 -35.44 28.26 29.48
CA HIS A 53 -34.94 26.94 29.88
C HIS A 53 -34.91 25.95 28.71
N SER A 54 -35.92 25.96 27.84
CA SER A 54 -35.92 25.10 26.64
C SER A 54 -34.82 25.47 25.65
N VAL A 55 -34.52 26.77 25.48
CA VAL A 55 -33.45 27.24 24.60
C VAL A 55 -32.09 26.84 25.17
N ALA A 56 -31.87 27.03 26.47
CA ALA A 56 -30.63 26.60 27.12
C ALA A 56 -30.40 25.09 26.97
N HIS A 57 -31.44 24.27 27.12
CA HIS A 57 -31.31 22.82 26.94
C HIS A 57 -31.13 22.40 25.48
N ALA A 58 -31.76 23.13 24.54
CA ALA A 58 -31.55 22.93 23.11
C ALA A 58 -30.11 23.26 22.71
N GLU A 59 -29.51 24.31 23.29
CA GLU A 59 -28.10 24.66 23.10
C GLU A 59 -27.17 23.52 23.52
N GLU A 60 -27.34 22.97 24.73
CA GLU A 60 -26.55 21.82 25.22
C GLU A 60 -26.66 20.62 24.28
N ARG A 61 -27.88 20.30 23.83
CA ARG A 61 -28.12 19.19 22.91
C ARG A 61 -27.49 19.44 21.54
N LEU A 62 -27.55 20.66 21.02
CA LEU A 62 -26.91 21.03 19.76
C LEU A 62 -25.39 20.98 19.87
N ALA A 63 -24.80 21.43 20.98
CA ALA A 63 -23.37 21.34 21.21
C ALA A 63 -22.89 19.87 21.23
N ALA A 64 -23.64 18.98 21.91
CA ALA A 64 -23.36 17.55 21.91
C ALA A 64 -23.45 16.95 20.49
N ARG A 65 -24.52 17.26 19.75
CA ARG A 65 -24.69 16.78 18.37
C ARG A 65 -23.65 17.33 17.40
N ASN A 66 -23.28 18.60 17.51
CA ASN A 66 -22.23 19.18 16.67
C ASN A 66 -20.90 18.48 16.90
N ARG A 67 -20.56 18.17 18.16
CA ARG A 67 -19.36 17.37 18.48
C ARG A 67 -19.42 15.99 17.84
N GLU A 68 -20.56 15.29 17.92
CA GLU A 68 -20.73 13.99 17.27
C GLU A 68 -20.58 14.06 15.75
N VAL A 69 -21.23 15.05 15.11
CA VAL A 69 -21.16 15.25 13.66
C VAL A 69 -19.72 15.57 13.23
N LEU A 70 -19.02 16.44 13.95
CA LEU A 70 -17.62 16.76 13.65
C LEU A 70 -16.70 15.54 13.82
N LEU A 71 -16.90 14.73 14.87
CA LEU A 71 -16.13 13.51 15.07
C LEU A 71 -16.39 12.48 13.98
N ASN A 72 -17.65 12.29 13.57
CA ASN A 72 -18.00 11.36 12.49
C ASN A 72 -17.48 11.86 11.14
N ALA A 73 -17.66 13.14 10.81
CA ALA A 73 -17.09 13.73 9.60
C ALA A 73 -15.55 13.61 9.56
N GLY A 74 -14.90 13.78 10.72
CA GLY A 74 -13.47 13.57 10.87
C GLY A 74 -13.05 12.12 10.65
N ARG A 75 -13.81 11.15 11.18
CA ARG A 75 -13.59 9.72 10.94
C ARG A 75 -13.73 9.36 9.47
N ASP A 76 -14.81 9.77 8.83
CA ASP A 76 -15.07 9.51 7.40
C ASP A 76 -13.99 10.15 6.50
N ALA A 77 -13.48 11.33 6.87
CA ALA A 77 -12.40 11.97 6.14
C ALA A 77 -11.08 11.20 6.29
N LYS A 78 -10.78 10.68 7.49
CA LYS A 78 -9.60 9.85 7.74
C LYS A 78 -9.71 8.48 7.08
N GLU A 79 -10.88 7.85 7.12
CA GLU A 79 -11.15 6.58 6.45
C GLU A 79 -10.93 6.71 4.94
N ARG A 80 -11.52 7.72 4.30
CA ARG A 80 -11.30 7.98 2.87
C ARG A 80 -9.83 8.28 2.53
N MET A 81 -9.10 8.95 3.43
CA MET A 81 -7.67 9.18 3.23
C MET A 81 -6.87 7.88 3.31
N VAL A 82 -7.18 7.03 4.28
CA VAL A 82 -6.56 5.72 4.46
C VAL A 82 -6.86 4.82 3.26
N GLU A 83 -8.10 4.78 2.79
CA GLU A 83 -8.51 4.02 1.60
C GLU A 83 -7.75 4.45 0.35
N ARG A 84 -7.61 5.77 0.12
CA ARG A 84 -6.81 6.29 -0.99
C ARG A 84 -5.33 5.91 -0.89
N GLU A 85 -4.75 5.96 0.31
CA GLU A 85 -3.35 5.56 0.50
C GLU A 85 -3.17 4.05 0.36
N PHE A 86 -4.11 3.22 0.82
CA PHE A 86 -4.10 1.79 0.53
C PHE A 86 -4.17 1.50 -0.98
N ALA A 87 -5.05 2.18 -1.71
CA ALA A 87 -5.12 2.05 -3.17
C ALA A 87 -3.80 2.47 -3.85
N ARG A 88 -3.18 3.57 -3.41
CA ARG A 88 -1.88 4.04 -3.91
C ARG A 88 -0.75 3.04 -3.64
N ILE A 89 -0.69 2.50 -2.41
CA ILE A 89 0.30 1.50 -2.02
C ILE A 89 0.11 0.22 -2.83
N ALA A 90 -1.15 -0.21 -3.04
CA ALA A 90 -1.46 -1.39 -3.84
C ALA A 90 -1.00 -1.22 -5.28
N ASP A 91 -1.30 -0.08 -5.92
CA ASP A 91 -0.87 0.20 -7.30
C ASP A 91 0.66 0.26 -7.43
N THR A 92 1.34 0.93 -6.49
CA THR A 92 2.81 1.00 -6.45
C THR A 92 3.41 -0.39 -6.26
N THR A 93 2.90 -1.17 -5.32
CA THR A 93 3.35 -2.54 -5.05
C THR A 93 3.16 -3.43 -6.28
N ARG A 94 2.00 -3.33 -6.95
CA ARG A 94 1.73 -4.07 -8.18
C ARG A 94 2.71 -3.68 -9.28
N LYS A 95 3.00 -2.40 -9.44
CA LYS A 95 3.97 -1.90 -10.43
C LYS A 95 5.37 -2.44 -10.15
N ASP A 96 5.83 -2.40 -8.91
CA ASP A 96 7.14 -2.92 -8.52
C ASP A 96 7.25 -4.43 -8.75
N LEU A 97 6.18 -5.16 -8.46
CA LEU A 97 6.13 -6.62 -8.64
C LEU A 97 5.92 -7.05 -10.09
N SER A 98 5.47 -6.16 -10.98
CA SER A 98 5.16 -6.49 -12.38
C SER A 98 6.37 -6.98 -13.19
N ASN A 99 7.57 -6.53 -12.83
CA ASN A 99 8.82 -6.92 -13.49
C ASN A 99 9.44 -8.19 -12.90
N TYR A 100 8.95 -8.66 -11.74
CA TYR A 100 9.51 -9.83 -11.06
C TYR A 100 9.45 -11.12 -11.92
N PRO A 101 8.35 -11.45 -12.62
CA PRO A 101 8.29 -12.65 -13.46
C PRO A 101 9.34 -12.66 -14.58
N ASP A 102 9.63 -11.51 -15.18
CA ASP A 102 10.67 -11.42 -16.22
C ASP A 102 12.07 -11.63 -15.62
N MET A 103 12.34 -11.02 -14.46
CA MET A 103 13.59 -11.24 -13.72
C MET A 103 13.75 -12.71 -13.31
N HIS A 104 12.67 -13.34 -12.82
CA HIS A 104 12.63 -14.76 -12.48
C HIS A 104 12.98 -15.63 -13.69
N ARG A 105 12.34 -15.38 -14.84
CA ARG A 105 12.60 -16.10 -16.09
C ARG A 105 14.06 -15.97 -16.53
N ARG A 106 14.59 -14.75 -16.59
CA ARG A 106 15.99 -14.51 -17.01
C ARG A 106 17.00 -15.21 -16.12
N LEU A 107 16.79 -15.17 -14.79
CA LEU A 107 17.68 -15.86 -13.85
C LEU A 107 17.58 -17.38 -13.99
N SER A 108 16.36 -17.92 -14.11
CA SER A 108 16.15 -19.35 -14.35
C SER A 108 16.83 -19.82 -15.64
N GLU A 109 16.70 -19.07 -16.74
CA GLU A 109 17.39 -19.36 -18.00
C GLU A 109 18.92 -19.26 -17.89
N ALA A 110 19.44 -18.32 -17.09
CA ALA A 110 20.88 -18.21 -16.85
C ALA A 110 21.40 -19.42 -16.09
N ILE A 111 20.67 -19.90 -15.08
CA ILE A 111 21.01 -21.12 -14.34
C ILE A 111 21.00 -22.34 -15.27
N ILE A 112 19.95 -22.52 -16.08
CA ILE A 112 19.86 -23.62 -17.05
C ILE A 112 21.02 -23.58 -18.05
N ARG A 113 21.37 -22.40 -18.57
CA ARG A 113 22.54 -22.24 -19.45
C ARG A 113 23.83 -22.69 -18.79
N ILE A 114 24.06 -22.34 -17.53
CA ILE A 114 25.25 -22.79 -16.79
C ILE A 114 25.26 -24.31 -16.62
N GLU A 115 24.10 -24.94 -16.35
CA GLU A 115 23.97 -26.39 -16.25
C GLU A 115 24.26 -27.08 -17.60
N GLU A 116 23.69 -26.58 -18.70
CA GLU A 116 23.95 -27.09 -20.05
C GLU A 116 25.40 -26.92 -20.48
N ASP A 117 26.01 -25.77 -20.20
CA ASP A 117 27.42 -25.52 -20.50
C ASP A 117 28.31 -26.44 -19.66
N GLN A 118 27.94 -26.77 -18.42
CA GLN A 118 28.65 -27.76 -17.62
C GLN A 118 28.60 -29.15 -18.24
N GLU A 119 27.46 -29.56 -18.80
CA GLU A 119 27.30 -30.84 -19.49
C GLU A 119 28.07 -30.87 -20.82
N LYS A 120 28.09 -29.76 -21.56
CA LYS A 120 28.77 -29.62 -22.86
C LYS A 120 30.27 -29.34 -22.74
N ALA A 121 30.76 -28.82 -21.62
CA ALA A 121 32.17 -28.51 -21.37
C ALA A 121 33.08 -29.74 -21.20
N VAL A 122 32.66 -30.90 -21.71
CA VAL A 122 33.54 -32.06 -21.91
C VAL A 122 34.57 -31.66 -22.97
N GLU A 123 35.68 -31.07 -22.50
CA GLU A 123 36.79 -30.64 -23.35
C GLU A 123 37.37 -31.86 -24.11
N VAL A 124 37.81 -31.62 -25.35
CA VAL A 124 38.59 -32.58 -26.14
C VAL A 124 40.01 -32.58 -25.58
N PRO A 125 40.63 -33.74 -25.32
CA PRO A 125 41.98 -33.79 -24.77
C PRO A 125 43.00 -33.07 -25.66
N PRO A 126 44.02 -32.42 -25.09
CA PRO A 126 45.04 -31.74 -25.87
C PRO A 126 45.80 -32.75 -26.77
N GLU A 127 45.98 -32.40 -28.04
CA GLU A 127 46.83 -33.17 -28.96
C GLU A 127 48.28 -33.18 -28.45
N ALA A 128 48.99 -34.30 -28.69
CA ALA A 128 50.35 -34.48 -28.21
C ALA A 128 51.29 -33.35 -28.69
N PRO A 129 51.83 -32.53 -27.78
CA PRO A 129 52.68 -31.41 -28.16
C PRO A 129 54.04 -31.93 -28.67
N GLY A 130 54.55 -31.33 -29.76
CA GLY A 130 55.96 -31.46 -30.15
C GLY A 130 56.27 -32.17 -31.47
N TRP A 131 55.27 -32.66 -32.21
CA TRP A 131 55.49 -33.34 -33.51
C TRP A 131 56.29 -32.49 -34.51
N ALA A 132 55.97 -31.19 -34.62
CA ALA A 132 56.68 -30.29 -35.51
C ALA A 132 58.17 -30.14 -35.14
N LYS A 133 58.50 -30.11 -33.84
CA LYS A 133 59.87 -29.98 -33.33
C LYS A 133 60.66 -31.28 -33.54
N ALA A 134 60.01 -32.42 -33.33
CA ALA A 134 60.57 -33.75 -33.57
C ALA A 134 60.96 -33.94 -35.04
N VAL A 135 60.09 -33.56 -35.98
CA VAL A 135 60.34 -33.65 -37.43
C VAL A 135 61.47 -32.71 -37.87
N GLU A 136 61.55 -31.50 -37.32
CA GLU A 136 62.62 -30.54 -37.61
C GLU A 136 64.01 -31.03 -37.16
N VAL A 137 64.09 -31.75 -36.03
CA VAL A 137 65.34 -32.34 -35.52
C VAL A 137 65.80 -33.50 -36.39
N ILE A 138 64.88 -34.36 -36.84
CA ILE A 138 65.17 -35.49 -37.75
C ILE A 138 65.67 -34.98 -39.11
N ALA A 139 65.07 -33.89 -39.63
CA ALA A 139 65.48 -33.29 -40.90
C ALA A 139 66.91 -32.73 -40.90
N LYS A 140 67.52 -32.52 -39.72
CA LYS A 140 68.87 -31.96 -39.56
C LYS A 140 69.96 -33.01 -39.26
N LEU A 141 69.62 -34.30 -39.15
CA LEU A 141 70.54 -35.38 -38.78
C LEU A 141 71.05 -36.16 -40.02
N ASP A 142 72.36 -36.42 -40.09
CA ASP A 142 72.98 -37.24 -41.14
C ASP A 142 72.74 -38.73 -40.88
N ALA A 143 72.26 -39.45 -41.90
CA ALA A 143 71.61 -40.77 -41.79
C ALA A 143 72.56 -41.93 -41.41
N ARG A 144 73.86 -41.67 -41.25
CA ARG A 144 74.86 -42.74 -41.27
C ARG A 144 74.99 -43.58 -40.01
N ASN A 145 74.64 -43.15 -38.80
CA ASN A 145 74.78 -44.02 -37.60
C ASN A 145 73.92 -43.68 -36.34
N ALA A 146 73.01 -42.70 -36.35
CA ALA A 146 72.33 -42.27 -35.08
C ALA A 146 70.82 -41.96 -35.18
N GLY A 147 70.21 -42.04 -36.37
CA GLY A 147 68.82 -41.60 -36.57
C GLY A 147 67.76 -42.45 -35.85
N ALA A 148 67.97 -43.76 -35.72
CA ALA A 148 67.01 -44.68 -35.12
C ALA A 148 66.91 -44.51 -33.59
N ASP A 149 68.04 -44.42 -32.90
CA ASP A 149 68.07 -44.24 -31.44
C ASP A 149 67.53 -42.86 -31.03
N ILE A 150 67.83 -41.82 -31.82
CA ILE A 150 67.30 -40.46 -31.58
C ILE A 150 65.78 -40.42 -31.83
N LEU A 151 65.28 -41.11 -32.86
CA LEU A 151 63.84 -41.22 -33.10
C LEU A 151 63.14 -41.98 -31.96
N ALA A 152 63.78 -43.02 -31.42
CA ALA A 152 63.26 -43.76 -30.27
C ALA A 152 63.22 -42.89 -28.99
N ASP A 153 64.25 -42.09 -28.73
CA ASP A 153 64.30 -41.16 -27.60
C ASP A 153 63.28 -40.01 -27.73
N ILE A 154 63.09 -39.47 -28.94
CA ILE A 154 62.07 -38.47 -29.25
C ILE A 154 60.67 -39.06 -29.04
N HIS A 155 60.42 -40.26 -29.56
CA HIS A 155 59.15 -40.96 -29.36
C HIS A 155 58.86 -41.18 -27.87
N LYS A 156 59.86 -41.65 -27.10
CA LYS A 156 59.75 -41.85 -25.65
C LYS A 156 59.49 -40.54 -24.91
N SER A 157 60.18 -39.46 -25.26
CA SER A 157 59.98 -38.13 -24.67
C SER A 157 58.58 -37.58 -25.00
N MET A 158 58.08 -37.80 -26.21
CA MET A 158 56.76 -37.35 -26.65
C MET A 158 55.63 -38.13 -25.96
N VAL A 159 55.77 -39.46 -25.86
CA VAL A 159 54.81 -40.29 -25.10
C VAL A 159 54.77 -39.85 -23.64
N LYS A 160 55.93 -39.55 -23.05
CA LYS A 160 56.01 -39.04 -21.68
C LYS A 160 55.38 -37.65 -21.52
N ALA A 161 55.70 -36.71 -22.42
CA ALA A 161 55.14 -35.36 -22.39
C ALA A 161 53.63 -35.33 -22.64
N HIS A 162 53.13 -36.18 -23.55
CA HIS A 162 51.70 -36.37 -23.74
C HIS A 162 51.03 -36.98 -22.51
N ALA A 163 51.65 -37.98 -21.88
CA ALA A 163 51.12 -38.55 -20.63
C ALA A 163 51.06 -37.52 -19.50
N GLU A 164 52.11 -36.70 -19.31
CA GLU A 164 52.13 -35.61 -18.32
C GLU A 164 51.07 -34.55 -18.64
N ALA A 165 50.97 -34.09 -19.89
CA ALA A 165 49.95 -33.13 -20.33
C ALA A 165 48.52 -33.68 -20.13
N MET A 166 48.31 -34.98 -20.35
CA MET A 166 47.03 -35.65 -20.11
C MET A 166 46.68 -35.75 -18.62
N VAL A 167 47.66 -35.93 -17.74
CA VAL A 167 47.44 -35.93 -16.29
C VAL A 167 47.08 -34.54 -15.81
N ASP A 168 47.82 -33.52 -16.23
CA ASP A 168 47.54 -32.12 -15.86
C ASP A 168 46.18 -31.66 -16.41
N TYR A 169 45.87 -32.04 -17.64
CA TYR A 169 44.56 -31.80 -18.26
C TYR A 169 43.43 -32.45 -17.46
N ARG A 170 43.53 -33.74 -17.14
CA ARG A 170 42.51 -34.46 -16.34
C ARG A 170 42.34 -33.84 -14.95
N LYS A 171 43.43 -33.42 -14.33
CA LYS A 171 43.39 -32.75 -13.02
C LYS A 171 42.68 -31.40 -13.10
N ALA A 172 43.08 -30.53 -14.04
CA ALA A 172 42.48 -29.21 -14.21
C ALA A 172 41.00 -29.28 -14.65
N SER A 173 40.65 -30.23 -15.53
CA SER A 173 39.27 -30.52 -15.91
C SER A 173 38.45 -31.03 -14.70
N GLY A 174 39.01 -31.98 -13.94
CA GLY A 174 38.38 -32.51 -12.73
C GLY A 174 38.12 -31.45 -11.66
N GLU A 175 39.08 -30.55 -11.42
CA GLU A 175 38.94 -29.43 -10.47
C GLU A 175 37.84 -28.45 -10.90
N ARG A 176 37.79 -28.07 -12.19
CA ARG A 176 36.73 -27.19 -12.72
C ARG A 176 35.34 -27.81 -12.61
N HIS A 177 35.19 -29.07 -13.03
CA HIS A 177 33.90 -29.78 -12.93
C HIS A 177 33.50 -30.06 -11.47
N ALA A 178 34.46 -30.30 -10.57
CA ALA A 178 34.19 -30.45 -9.14
C ALA A 178 33.64 -29.15 -8.52
N LEU A 179 34.21 -28.00 -8.89
CA LEU A 179 33.74 -26.70 -8.40
C LEU A 179 32.30 -26.42 -8.85
N LEU A 180 32.01 -26.58 -10.15
CA LEU A 180 30.66 -26.37 -10.69
C LEU A 180 29.64 -27.35 -10.07
N ARG A 181 30.00 -28.63 -9.94
CA ARG A 181 29.15 -29.63 -9.30
C ARG A 181 28.88 -29.33 -7.82
N LYS A 182 29.82 -28.68 -7.12
CA LYS A 182 29.62 -28.23 -5.74
C LYS A 182 28.63 -27.06 -5.66
N MET A 183 28.48 -26.26 -6.72
CA MET A 183 27.51 -25.15 -6.79
C MET A 183 26.09 -25.60 -7.17
N MET A 184 25.93 -26.79 -7.78
CA MET A 184 24.63 -27.34 -8.20
C MET A 184 23.54 -27.33 -7.10
N PRO A 185 23.82 -27.74 -5.85
CA PRO A 185 22.81 -27.70 -4.79
C PRO A 185 22.31 -26.28 -4.49
N ASP A 186 23.22 -25.30 -4.49
CA ASP A 186 22.89 -23.90 -4.21
C ASP A 186 22.06 -23.29 -5.36
N TRP A 187 22.36 -23.63 -6.63
CA TRP A 187 21.56 -23.20 -7.77
C TRP A 187 20.15 -23.77 -7.75
N ARG A 188 19.99 -25.05 -7.39
CA ARG A 188 18.67 -25.66 -7.20
C ARG A 188 17.88 -24.97 -6.10
N LEU A 189 18.53 -24.68 -4.96
CA LEU A 189 17.91 -23.94 -3.86
C LEU A 189 17.48 -22.53 -4.30
N ILE A 190 18.31 -21.84 -5.10
CA ILE A 190 17.97 -20.54 -5.69
C ILE A 190 16.74 -20.69 -6.59
N GLN A 191 16.70 -21.64 -7.53
CA GLN A 191 15.57 -21.87 -8.42
C GLN A 191 14.27 -22.16 -7.65
N GLU A 192 14.31 -23.06 -6.67
CA GLU A 192 13.15 -23.39 -5.82
C GLU A 192 12.65 -22.17 -5.04
N THR A 193 13.56 -21.39 -4.47
CA THR A 193 13.22 -20.17 -3.71
C THR A 193 12.65 -19.11 -4.64
N LEU A 194 13.25 -18.90 -5.81
CA LEU A 194 12.76 -17.98 -6.84
C LEU A 194 11.35 -18.38 -7.28
N GLY A 195 11.08 -19.68 -7.43
CA GLY A 195 9.77 -20.22 -7.78
C GLY A 195 8.71 -20.01 -6.69
N ARG A 196 9.07 -20.20 -5.41
CA ARG A 196 8.18 -19.88 -4.27
C ARG A 196 7.84 -18.39 -4.21
N VAL A 197 8.83 -17.53 -4.41
CA VAL A 197 8.61 -16.07 -4.45
C VAL A 197 7.74 -15.70 -5.66
N ASN A 198 7.96 -16.31 -6.84
CA ASN A 198 7.11 -16.07 -8.02
C ASN A 198 5.63 -16.40 -7.76
N LYS A 199 5.34 -17.55 -7.14
CA LYS A 199 3.97 -17.92 -6.74
C LYS A 199 3.37 -16.92 -5.75
N SER A 200 4.18 -16.46 -4.79
CA SER A 200 3.74 -15.48 -3.78
C SER A 200 3.43 -14.12 -4.42
N VAL A 201 4.30 -13.66 -5.33
CA VAL A 201 4.11 -12.43 -6.11
C VAL A 201 2.88 -12.52 -7.00
N ALA A 202 2.69 -13.63 -7.71
CA ALA A 202 1.50 -13.85 -8.55
C ALA A 202 0.21 -13.76 -7.71
N SER A 203 0.19 -14.40 -6.53
CA SER A 203 -0.94 -14.32 -5.60
C SER A 203 -1.21 -12.91 -5.07
N VAL A 204 -0.17 -12.11 -4.80
CA VAL A 204 -0.33 -10.71 -4.38
C VAL A 204 -0.92 -9.88 -5.53
N ILE A 205 -0.42 -10.05 -6.76
CA ILE A 205 -0.95 -9.35 -7.94
C ILE A 205 -2.42 -9.72 -8.18
N GLU A 206 -2.78 -11.00 -8.10
CA GLU A 206 -4.16 -11.47 -8.28
C GLU A 206 -5.11 -10.86 -7.23
N ARG A 207 -4.71 -10.85 -5.96
CA ARG A 207 -5.51 -10.21 -4.88
C ARG A 207 -5.60 -8.70 -5.00
N SER A 208 -4.64 -8.05 -5.66
CA SER A 208 -4.69 -6.60 -5.89
C SER A 208 -5.63 -6.19 -7.04
N LEU A 209 -6.13 -7.16 -7.83
CA LEU A 209 -7.07 -6.94 -8.93
C LEU A 209 -8.54 -7.07 -8.50
N VAL A 210 -8.79 -7.70 -7.35
CA VAL A 210 -10.12 -7.90 -6.74
C VAL A 210 -10.41 -6.74 -5.80
#